data_AF-A0A2R6C1H8-F1
#
_entry.id   AF-A0A2R6C1H8-F1
#
_cell.length_a   1.000
_cell.length_b   1.000
_cell.length_c   1.000
_cell.angle_alpha   90.00
_cell.angle_beta   90.00
_cell.angle_gamma   90.00
#
_symmetry.space_group_name_H-M   'P 1'
#
loop_
_entity.id
_entity.type
_entity.pdbx_description
1 polymer ?
#
loop_
_entity_poly.entity_id
_entity_poly.type
_entity_poly.pdbx_seq_one_letter_code
_entity_poly.pdbx_strand_id
1 'polypeptide(L)'
;MGVTAQLPTREKIRERVLLLKRFLGQLEWEWPNDVKTKVSEYLGLTENQRISLERLAECLTDAQLERLIPISPVKDYYTFRGNYYTVERGGIFKLRGSWDEVREAVRQILKDHGGKGYALLKALVEVERAPFESIAAKASEA
;
A
#
# COMPACT_ATOMS: atom_id res chain seq x y z
N MET A 1 -1.11 -21.00 -26.02
CA MET A 1 -1.96 -21.26 -24.85
C MET A 1 -2.32 -19.91 -24.25
N GLY A 2 -3.55 -19.45 -24.46
CA GLY A 2 -3.98 -18.15 -23.96
C GLY A 2 -4.10 -18.19 -22.44
N VAL A 3 -3.27 -17.43 -21.74
CA VAL A 3 -3.48 -17.15 -20.31
C VAL A 3 -4.73 -16.29 -20.25
N THR A 4 -5.86 -16.90 -19.91
CA THR A 4 -7.09 -16.16 -19.58
C THR A 4 -6.75 -15.26 -18.41
N ALA A 5 -6.69 -13.95 -18.65
CA ALA A 5 -6.51 -12.96 -17.60
C ALA A 5 -7.74 -13.06 -16.68
N GLN A 6 -7.58 -13.76 -15.57
CA GLN A 6 -8.64 -13.94 -14.60
C GLN A 6 -8.95 -12.58 -13.98
N LEU A 7 -10.21 -12.15 -14.11
CA LEU A 7 -10.66 -10.87 -13.57
C LEU A 7 -10.34 -10.80 -12.08
N PRO A 8 -9.86 -9.65 -11.58
CA PRO A 8 -9.48 -9.52 -10.18
C PRO A 8 -10.69 -9.74 -9.28
N THR A 9 -10.50 -10.49 -8.20
CA THR A 9 -11.53 -10.66 -7.18
C THR A 9 -11.86 -9.31 -6.53
N ARG A 10 -13.06 -9.18 -5.96
CA ARG A 10 -13.48 -7.96 -5.23
C ARG A 10 -12.48 -7.56 -4.14
N GLU A 11 -11.87 -8.54 -3.48
CA GLU A 11 -10.84 -8.33 -2.47
C GLU A 11 -9.55 -7.78 -3.07
N LYS A 12 -9.08 -8.35 -4.19
CA LYS A 12 -7.91 -7.85 -4.92
C LYS A 12 -8.12 -6.41 -5.42
N ILE A 13 -9.34 -6.06 -5.85
CA ILE A 13 -9.71 -4.69 -6.23
C ILE A 13 -9.63 -3.75 -5.00
N ARG A 14 -10.22 -4.13 -3.86
CA ARG A 14 -10.13 -3.33 -2.63
C ARG A 14 -8.69 -3.07 -2.20
N GLU A 15 -7.84 -4.09 -2.28
CA GLU A 15 -6.42 -3.94 -1.98
C GLU A 15 -5.72 -2.99 -2.96
N ARG A 16 -6.02 -3.08 -4.26
CA ARG A 16 -5.51 -2.12 -5.26
C ARG A 16 -5.92 -0.69 -4.94
N VAL A 17 -7.15 -0.45 -4.49
CA VAL A 17 -7.59 0.90 -4.08
C VAL A 17 -6.73 1.42 -2.93
N LEU A 18 -6.47 0.60 -1.90
CA LEU A 18 -5.62 1.00 -0.78
C LEU A 18 -4.17 1.26 -1.21
N LEU A 19 -3.64 0.42 -2.09
CA LEU A 19 -2.32 0.59 -2.69
C LEU A 19 -2.22 1.92 -3.44
N LEU A 20 -3.18 2.18 -4.34
CA LEU A 20 -3.24 3.41 -5.13
C LEU A 20 -3.43 4.64 -4.24
N LYS A 21 -4.29 4.60 -3.22
CA LYS A 21 -4.46 5.71 -2.26
C LYS A 21 -3.16 6.03 -1.52
N ARG A 22 -2.37 5.00 -1.17
CA ARG A 22 -1.12 5.18 -0.44
C ARG A 22 0.00 5.78 -1.29
N PHE A 23 0.14 5.37 -2.55
CA PHE A 23 1.27 5.80 -3.39
C PHE A 23 0.90 6.87 -4.44
N LEU A 24 -0.35 6.89 -4.90
CA LEU A 24 -0.82 7.71 -6.00
C LEU A 24 -2.10 8.48 -5.63
N GLY A 25 -2.31 8.77 -4.35
CA GLY A 25 -3.48 9.51 -3.84
C GLY A 25 -3.69 10.87 -4.55
N GLN A 26 -2.61 11.53 -4.94
CA GLN A 26 -2.60 12.80 -5.65
C GLN A 26 -3.22 12.77 -7.06
N LEU A 27 -3.49 11.58 -7.63
CA LEU A 27 -4.18 11.47 -8.92
C LEU A 27 -5.63 11.99 -8.84
N GLU A 28 -6.27 11.88 -7.68
CA GLU A 28 -7.63 12.38 -7.43
C GLU A 28 -7.69 13.87 -7.10
N TRP A 29 -6.54 14.53 -6.97
CA TRP A 29 -6.51 15.97 -6.72
C TRP A 29 -6.94 16.74 -7.96
N GLU A 30 -7.62 17.87 -7.72
CA GLU A 30 -8.07 18.79 -8.78
C GLU A 30 -6.91 19.59 -9.37
N TRP A 31 -5.89 19.86 -8.56
CA TRP A 31 -4.72 20.64 -8.96
C TRP A 31 -3.81 19.85 -9.91
N PRO A 32 -3.21 20.52 -10.93
CA PRO A 32 -2.17 19.92 -11.75
C PRO A 32 -1.02 19.40 -10.89
N ASN A 33 -0.51 18.21 -11.21
CA ASN A 33 0.68 17.67 -10.58
C ASN A 33 1.42 16.72 -11.54
N ASP A 34 2.75 16.72 -11.47
CA ASP A 34 3.62 15.95 -12.37
C ASP A 34 3.33 14.44 -12.37
N VAL A 35 2.85 13.91 -11.25
CA VAL A 35 2.48 12.49 -11.16
C VAL A 35 1.28 12.23 -12.04
N LYS A 36 0.24 13.08 -11.97
CA LYS A 36 -0.95 12.97 -12.81
C LYS A 36 -0.58 13.03 -14.29
N THR A 37 0.30 13.95 -14.70
CA THR A 37 0.80 14.02 -16.08
C THR A 37 1.47 12.72 -16.51
N LYS A 38 2.47 12.24 -15.76
CA LYS A 38 3.19 10.99 -16.08
C LYS A 38 2.29 9.76 -16.14
N VAL A 39 1.33 9.67 -15.21
CA VAL A 39 0.36 8.57 -15.19
C VAL A 39 -0.59 8.65 -16.38
N SER A 40 -1.11 9.84 -16.70
CA SER A 40 -1.98 10.05 -17.85
C SER A 40 -1.28 9.73 -19.16
N GLU A 41 -0.04 10.18 -19.36
CA GLU A 41 0.78 9.85 -20.52
C GLU A 41 0.99 8.33 -20.65
N TYR A 42 1.37 7.67 -19.56
CA TYR A 42 1.58 6.22 -19.56
C TYR A 42 0.31 5.41 -19.87
N LEU A 43 -0.84 5.88 -19.40
CA LEU A 43 -2.13 5.22 -19.59
C LEU A 43 -2.88 5.68 -20.84
N GLY A 44 -2.37 6.68 -21.57
CA GLY A 44 -3.04 7.29 -22.72
C GLY A 44 -4.34 8.03 -22.36
N LEU A 45 -4.40 8.63 -21.17
CA LEU A 45 -5.53 9.44 -20.71
C LEU A 45 -5.38 10.89 -21.17
N THR A 46 -6.51 11.57 -21.42
CA THR A 46 -6.49 13.00 -21.75
C THR A 46 -6.24 13.87 -20.51
N GLU A 47 -5.52 14.97 -20.67
CA GLU A 47 -5.03 15.81 -19.56
C GLU A 47 -6.12 16.39 -18.64
N ASN A 48 -7.37 16.42 -19.09
CA ASN A 48 -8.52 16.93 -18.32
C ASN A 48 -9.45 15.83 -17.78
N GLN A 49 -9.11 14.56 -17.96
CA GLN A 49 -9.94 13.47 -17.46
C GLN A 49 -9.84 13.39 -15.93
N ARG A 50 -11.00 13.42 -15.26
CA ARG A 50 -11.07 13.13 -13.83
C ARG A 50 -10.67 11.68 -13.59
N ILE A 51 -9.58 11.48 -12.86
CA ILE A 51 -9.09 10.16 -12.47
C ILE A 51 -9.78 9.75 -11.17
N SER A 52 -10.32 8.53 -11.13
CA SER A 52 -10.79 7.88 -9.90
C SER A 52 -9.91 6.68 -9.62
N LEU A 53 -9.39 6.58 -8.40
CA LEU A 53 -8.54 5.47 -7.99
C LEU A 53 -9.32 4.16 -7.96
N GLU A 54 -10.61 4.20 -7.59
CA GLU A 54 -11.49 3.03 -7.65
C GLU A 54 -11.59 2.49 -9.08
N ARG A 55 -11.84 3.36 -10.06
CA ARG A 55 -11.87 2.96 -11.48
C ARG A 55 -10.52 2.43 -11.97
N LEU A 56 -9.42 3.09 -11.59
CA LEU A 56 -8.09 2.58 -11.92
C LEU A 56 -7.83 1.20 -11.31
N ALA A 57 -8.26 0.95 -10.07
CA ALA A 57 -8.09 -0.34 -9.40
C ALA A 57 -8.79 -1.49 -10.15
N GLU A 58 -9.93 -1.21 -10.77
CA GLU A 58 -10.69 -2.16 -11.58
C GLU A 58 -10.02 -2.44 -12.93
N CYS A 59 -9.51 -1.40 -13.60
CA CYS A 59 -9.02 -1.50 -14.98
C CYS A 59 -7.53 -1.83 -15.10
N LEU A 60 -6.70 -1.47 -14.13
CA LEU A 60 -5.26 -1.67 -14.22
C LEU A 60 -4.89 -3.15 -14.15
N THR A 61 -3.95 -3.55 -15.00
CA THR A 61 -3.28 -4.84 -14.91
C THR A 61 -2.19 -4.82 -13.84
N ASP A 62 -1.76 -6.00 -13.37
CA ASP A 62 -0.69 -6.12 -12.39
C ASP A 62 0.64 -5.52 -12.91
N ALA A 63 0.92 -5.67 -14.20
CA ALA A 63 2.10 -5.08 -14.85
C ALA A 63 2.03 -3.55 -14.96
N GLN A 64 0.84 -2.97 -15.13
CA GLN A 64 0.67 -1.52 -15.09
C GLN A 64 0.86 -1.00 -13.67
N LEU A 65 0.32 -1.67 -12.65
CA LEU A 65 0.56 -1.30 -11.25
C LEU A 65 2.06 -1.29 -10.92
N GLU A 66 2.79 -2.34 -11.32
CA GLU A 66 4.24 -2.43 -11.13
C GLU A 66 4.99 -1.22 -11.71
N ARG A 67 4.56 -0.69 -12.87
CA ARG A 67 5.18 0.47 -13.52
C ARG A 67 4.74 1.81 -12.92
N LEU A 68 3.52 1.89 -12.40
CA LEU A 68 2.97 3.12 -11.85
C LEU A 68 3.49 3.42 -10.44
N ILE A 69 3.71 2.40 -9.61
CA ILE A 69 4.14 2.59 -8.21
C ILE A 69 5.46 3.37 -8.08
N PRO A 70 6.50 3.10 -8.89
CA PRO A 70 7.75 3.88 -8.86
C PRO A 70 7.62 5.36 -9.23
N ILE A 71 6.51 5.78 -9.87
CA ILE A 71 6.26 7.20 -10.19
C ILE A 71 5.92 8.00 -8.91
N SER A 72 5.47 7.30 -7.87
CA SER A 72 5.08 7.91 -6.61
C SER A 72 6.22 8.72 -5.97
N PRO A 73 5.99 9.98 -5.57
CA PRO A 73 6.98 10.78 -4.85
C PRO A 73 7.20 10.24 -3.42
N VAL A 74 6.29 9.40 -2.91
CA VAL A 74 6.34 8.84 -1.55
C VAL A 74 6.85 7.41 -1.50
N LYS A 75 7.35 6.86 -2.62
CA LYS A 75 7.85 5.48 -2.73
C LYS A 75 9.00 5.14 -1.78
N ASP A 76 9.76 6.15 -1.35
CA ASP A 76 10.89 6.01 -0.42
C ASP A 76 10.46 6.12 1.05
N TYR A 77 9.22 6.54 1.30
CA TYR A 77 8.69 6.78 2.65
C TYR A 77 7.72 5.67 3.10
N TYR A 78 6.95 5.11 2.17
CA TYR A 78 5.94 4.11 2.50
C TYR A 78 6.31 2.70 2.04
N THR A 79 5.82 1.73 2.81
CA THR A 79 5.74 0.33 2.43
C THR A 79 4.27 -0.11 2.39
N PHE A 80 3.99 -1.21 1.68
CA PHE A 80 2.67 -1.82 1.63
C PHE A 80 2.80 -3.33 1.71
N ARG A 81 2.02 -3.97 2.59
CA ARG A 81 2.04 -5.40 2.84
C ARG A 81 0.60 -5.91 2.81
N GLY A 82 0.15 -6.34 1.64
CA GLY A 82 -1.20 -6.84 1.40
C GLY A 82 -1.27 -8.36 1.27
N ASN A 83 -2.45 -8.86 0.91
CA ASN A 83 -2.70 -10.26 0.55
C ASN A 83 -2.18 -10.62 -0.84
N TYR A 84 -2.23 -9.67 -1.77
CA TYR A 84 -1.88 -9.88 -3.17
C TYR A 84 -0.62 -9.13 -3.59
N TYR A 85 -0.35 -7.97 -2.97
CA TYR A 85 0.77 -7.11 -3.33
C TYR A 85 1.64 -6.73 -2.15
N THR A 86 2.89 -6.49 -2.49
CA THR A 86 3.89 -5.97 -1.58
C THR A 86 4.65 -4.85 -2.26
N VAL A 87 4.82 -3.72 -1.55
CA VAL A 87 5.69 -2.64 -1.98
C VAL A 87 6.70 -2.36 -0.87
N GLU A 88 7.97 -2.47 -1.21
CA GLU A 88 9.06 -2.15 -0.30
C GLU A 88 9.54 -0.71 -0.54
N ARG A 89 10.35 -0.21 0.39
CA ARG A 89 10.98 1.11 0.25
C ARG A 89 11.72 1.20 -1.09
N GLY A 90 11.61 2.34 -1.74
CA GLY A 90 12.13 2.54 -3.10
C GLY A 90 11.10 2.25 -4.19
N GLY A 91 9.87 1.89 -3.82
CA GLY A 91 8.81 1.55 -4.78
C GLY A 91 8.98 0.17 -5.42
N ILE A 92 9.72 -0.74 -4.78
CA ILE A 92 9.94 -2.10 -5.27
C ILE A 92 8.64 -2.88 -5.13
N PHE A 93 7.94 -3.07 -6.26
CA PHE A 93 6.66 -3.77 -6.32
C PHE A 93 6.86 -5.28 -6.51
N LYS A 94 6.13 -6.09 -5.74
CA LYS A 94 6.13 -7.55 -5.82
C LYS A 94 4.69 -8.05 -5.93
N LEU A 95 4.41 -8.90 -6.91
CA LEU A 95 3.12 -9.56 -7.11
C LEU A 95 2.96 -10.78 -6.17
N ARG A 96 3.09 -10.53 -4.87
CA ARG A 96 2.81 -11.51 -3.81
C ARG A 96 2.39 -10.80 -2.53
N GLY A 97 1.58 -11.46 -1.72
CA GLY A 97 1.33 -11.03 -0.35
C GLY A 97 2.56 -11.25 0.54
N SER A 98 2.57 -10.55 1.68
CA SER A 98 3.63 -10.67 2.71
C SER A 98 3.10 -11.16 4.05
N TRP A 99 1.89 -11.74 4.10
CA TRP A 99 1.25 -12.07 5.38
C TRP A 99 2.00 -13.11 6.19
N ASP A 100 2.62 -14.09 5.55
CA ASP A 100 3.41 -15.08 6.28
C ASP A 100 4.66 -14.44 6.90
N GLU A 101 5.30 -13.51 6.19
CA GLU A 101 6.43 -12.73 6.69
C GLU A 101 6.01 -11.82 7.87
N VAL A 102 4.83 -11.18 7.76
CA VAL A 102 4.25 -10.36 8.83
C VAL A 102 3.89 -11.21 10.05
N ARG A 103 3.25 -12.36 9.87
CA ARG A 103 2.90 -13.29 10.96
C ARG A 103 4.14 -13.76 11.69
N GLU A 104 5.19 -14.10 10.95
CA GLU A 104 6.43 -14.58 11.56
C GLU A 104 7.13 -13.46 12.34
N ALA A 105 7.18 -12.24 11.79
CA ALA A 105 7.69 -11.08 12.52
C ALA A 105 6.92 -10.81 13.82
N VAL A 106 5.59 -10.91 13.80
CA VAL A 106 4.74 -10.77 15.00
C VAL A 106 5.04 -11.89 16.01
N ARG A 107 5.12 -13.15 15.57
CA ARG A 107 5.46 -14.27 16.45
C ARG A 107 6.82 -14.10 17.11
N GLN A 108 7.81 -13.64 16.35
CA GLN A 108 9.16 -13.39 16.85
C GLN A 108 9.15 -12.29 17.93
N ILE A 109 8.44 -11.18 17.70
CA ILE A 109 8.27 -10.12 18.71
C ILE A 109 7.62 -10.65 19.99
N LEU A 110 6.57 -11.48 19.87
CA LEU A 110 5.91 -12.07 21.03
C LEU A 110 6.81 -13.07 21.77
N LYS A 111 7.64 -13.82 21.05
CA LYS A 111 8.62 -14.73 21.64
C LYS A 111 9.72 -13.98 22.39
N ASP A 112 10.23 -12.89 21.82
CA ASP A 112 11.36 -12.14 22.37
C ASP A 112 10.95 -11.20 23.52
N HIS A 113 9.75 -10.63 23.44
CA HIS A 113 9.29 -9.56 24.35
C HIS A 113 8.05 -9.91 25.17
N GLY A 114 7.45 -11.10 24.98
CA GLY A 114 6.33 -11.60 25.76
C GLY A 114 5.16 -10.61 25.89
N GLY A 115 4.72 -10.38 27.13
CA GLY A 115 3.61 -9.48 27.44
C GLY A 115 3.83 -8.02 27.03
N LYS A 116 5.08 -7.52 27.07
CA LYS A 116 5.41 -6.15 26.64
C LYS A 116 5.27 -5.99 25.13
N GLY A 117 5.74 -6.98 24.37
CA GLY A 117 5.55 -7.04 22.92
C GLY A 117 4.07 -7.08 22.54
N TYR A 118 3.27 -7.89 23.24
CA TYR A 118 1.83 -7.95 23.03
C TYR A 118 1.14 -6.61 23.32
N ALA A 119 1.45 -5.97 24.46
CA ALA A 119 0.86 -4.68 24.83
C ALA A 119 1.17 -3.59 23.79
N LEU A 120 2.41 -3.55 23.30
CA LEU A 120 2.82 -2.61 22.24
C LEU A 120 2.07 -2.86 20.93
N LEU A 121 2.01 -4.10 20.46
CA LEU A 121 1.31 -4.46 19.22
C LEU A 121 -0.19 -4.17 19.33
N LYS A 122 -0.80 -4.49 20.48
CA LYS A 122 -2.20 -4.18 20.76
C LYS A 122 -2.45 -2.68 20.73
N ALA A 123 -1.60 -1.89 21.38
CA ALA A 123 -1.68 -0.43 21.36
C ALA A 123 -1.55 0.12 19.92
N LEU A 124 -0.63 -0.41 19.10
CA LEU A 124 -0.49 -0.02 17.69
C LEU A 124 -1.75 -0.29 16.84
N VAL A 125 -2.50 -1.36 17.17
CA VAL A 125 -3.73 -1.71 16.44
C VAL A 125 -4.93 -0.89 16.93
N GLU A 126 -5.03 -0.64 18.24
CA GLU A 126 -6.15 0.10 18.83
C GLU A 126 -6.05 1.62 18.62
N VAL A 127 -4.83 2.12 18.41
CA VAL A 127 -4.58 3.54 18.17
C VAL A 127 -4.68 3.81 16.68
N GLU A 128 -5.89 4.16 16.21
CA GLU A 128 -6.13 4.49 14.79
C GLU A 128 -5.27 5.68 14.29
N ARG A 129 -4.81 6.55 15.20
CA ARG A 129 -3.91 7.69 14.92
C ARG A 129 -3.13 8.10 16.17
N ALA A 130 -1.93 7.60 16.36
CA ALA A 130 -0.95 8.33 17.17
C ALA A 130 0.47 8.06 16.65
N PRO A 131 1.36 9.07 16.68
CA PRO A 131 2.75 8.90 16.29
C PRO A 131 3.40 7.80 17.13
N PHE A 132 4.27 7.00 16.52
CA PHE A 132 5.00 5.91 17.17
C PHE A 132 5.61 6.31 18.53
N GLU A 133 6.06 7.56 18.65
CA GLU A 133 6.60 8.19 19.85
C GLU A 133 5.62 8.16 21.05
N SER A 134 4.34 8.40 20.80
CA SER A 134 3.30 8.36 21.84
C SER A 134 2.99 6.94 22.34
N ILE A 135 3.22 5.94 21.49
CA ILE A 135 3.02 4.53 21.81
C ILE A 135 4.24 4.00 22.56
N ALA A 136 5.45 4.40 22.14
CA ALA A 136 6.70 4.06 22.81
C ALA A 136 6.76 4.61 24.24
N ALA A 137 6.26 5.84 24.47
CA ALA A 137 6.18 6.43 25.80
C ALA A 137 5.31 5.59 26.76
N LYS A 138 4.10 5.20 26.33
CA LYS A 138 3.19 4.37 27.15
C LYS A 138 3.74 2.98 27.45
N ALA A 139 4.48 2.37 26.53
CA ALA A 139 5.08 1.05 26.74
C ALA A 139 6.26 1.07 27.73
N SER A 140 6.87 2.24 27.95
CA SER A 140 7.98 2.41 28.90
C SER A 140 7.53 2.69 30.33
N GLU A 141 6.25 2.99 30.55
CA GLU A 141 5.66 3.25 31.87
C GLU A 141 5.17 1.96 32.59
N ALA A 142 5.27 0.79 31.93
CA ALA A 142 4.87 -0.54 32.44
C ALA A 142 6.05 -1.52 32.51
#